data_AF-A0A7X4H6K1-F1
#
_entry.id   AF-A0A7X4H6K1-F1
#
_cell.length_a   1.000
_cell.length_b   1.000
_cell.length_c   1.000
_cell.angle_alpha   90.00
_cell.angle_beta   90.00
_cell.angle_gamma   90.00
#
_symmetry.space_group_name_H-M   'P 1'
#
loop_
_entity.id
_entity.type
_entity.pdbx_description
1 polymer ?
#
loop_
_entity_poly.entity_id
_entity_poly.type
_entity_poly.pdbx_seq_one_letter_code
_entity_poly.pdbx_strand_id
1 'polypeptide(L)'
;RARLAGWLAGALSAMPLETTYAHIRSALRQADLVIALGAAEKTAIVRGFRIAPDKVRLVPNGVGARFFDADPAPFRAAYGIAGRFALCVGAISPYKNQLGLAQALAALALPLVLIGPAEPAQAAYLQALLDRPAV
;
A
#
# COMPACT_ATOMS: atom_id res chain seq x y z
N ARG A 1 9.95 -25.84 15.12
CA ARG A 1 11.33 -25.31 14.95
C ARG A 1 11.40 -23.78 15.12
N ALA A 2 10.55 -22.96 14.47
CA ALA A 2 10.56 -21.49 14.65
C ALA A 2 10.18 -20.97 16.08
N ARG A 3 9.32 -21.68 16.83
CA ARG A 3 8.91 -21.27 18.19
C ARG A 3 10.06 -21.32 19.22
N LEU A 4 10.95 -22.30 19.08
CA LEU A 4 12.13 -22.46 19.96
C LEU A 4 13.17 -21.37 19.72
N ALA A 5 13.37 -20.96 18.47
CA ALA A 5 14.28 -19.87 18.12
C ALA A 5 13.80 -18.50 18.63
N GLY A 6 12.50 -18.22 18.56
CA GLY A 6 11.93 -16.99 19.12
C GLY A 6 12.02 -16.92 20.65
N TRP A 7 11.84 -18.06 21.33
CA TRP A 7 11.97 -18.14 22.79
C TRP A 7 13.42 -17.91 23.25
N LEU A 8 14.40 -18.57 22.62
CA LEU A 8 15.82 -18.40 22.95
C LEU A 8 16.31 -16.97 22.69
N ALA A 9 15.84 -16.32 21.63
CA ALA A 9 16.20 -14.93 21.33
C ALA A 9 15.52 -13.92 22.28
N GLY A 10 14.29 -14.17 22.71
CA GLY A 10 13.59 -13.33 23.70
C GLY A 10 14.19 -13.43 25.10
N ALA A 11 14.69 -14.62 25.48
CA ALA A 11 15.36 -14.84 26.76
C ALA A 11 16.70 -14.06 26.88
N LEU A 12 17.37 -13.81 25.76
CA LEU A 12 18.67 -13.10 25.72
C LEU A 12 18.53 -11.57 25.59
N SER A 13 17.35 -11.05 25.23
CA SER A 13 17.15 -9.62 24.91
C SER A 13 16.18 -8.88 25.84
N ALA A 14 15.57 -9.55 26.83
CA ALA A 14 14.57 -9.00 27.74
C ALA A 14 13.40 -8.24 27.04
N MET A 15 13.18 -8.52 25.76
CA MET A 15 12.12 -7.97 24.93
C MET A 15 11.42 -9.16 24.25
N PRO A 16 10.09 -9.33 24.39
CA PRO A 16 9.41 -10.38 23.64
C PRO A 16 9.54 -10.07 22.14
N LEU A 17 10.38 -10.86 21.45
CA LEU A 17 10.51 -10.90 19.99
C LEU A 17 9.27 -11.57 19.36
N GLU A 18 8.08 -11.11 19.75
CA GLU A 18 6.86 -11.42 19.02
C GLU A 18 6.86 -10.54 17.77
N THR A 19 7.37 -11.10 16.67
CA THR A 19 7.33 -10.43 15.37
C THR A 19 5.89 -10.02 15.04
N THR A 20 5.68 -8.89 14.38
CA THR A 20 4.36 -8.48 13.85
C THR A 20 3.67 -9.62 13.09
N TYR A 21 4.46 -10.43 12.39
CA TYR A 21 3.99 -11.64 11.71
C TYR A 21 3.38 -12.69 12.64
N ALA A 22 4.00 -12.95 13.80
CA ALA A 22 3.51 -13.91 14.79
C ALA A 22 2.16 -13.46 15.37
N HIS A 23 2.02 -12.17 15.70
CA HIS A 23 0.76 -11.59 16.16
C HIS A 23 -0.35 -11.68 15.11
N ILE A 24 -0.07 -11.26 13.87
CA ILE A 24 -1.04 -11.36 12.76
C ILE A 24 -1.46 -12.82 12.55
N ARG A 25 -0.50 -13.75 12.52
CA ARG A 25 -0.80 -15.18 12.36
C ARG A 25 -1.69 -15.72 13.49
N SER A 26 -1.43 -15.30 14.73
CA SER A 26 -2.23 -15.71 15.88
C SER A 26 -3.66 -15.21 15.74
N ALA A 27 -3.83 -13.92 15.46
CA ALA A 27 -5.15 -13.30 15.26
C ALA A 27 -5.94 -13.98 14.14
N LEU A 28 -5.31 -14.22 12.98
CA LEU A 28 -5.96 -14.89 11.84
C LEU A 28 -6.39 -16.34 12.17
N ARG A 29 -5.61 -17.06 12.99
CA ARG A 29 -5.95 -18.42 13.41
C ARG A 29 -7.10 -18.44 14.42
N GLN A 30 -7.14 -17.47 15.31
CA GLN A 30 -8.14 -17.39 16.38
C GLN A 30 -9.48 -16.78 15.95
N ALA A 31 -9.50 -15.90 14.95
CA ALA A 31 -10.76 -15.33 14.43
C ALA A 31 -11.72 -16.44 13.97
N ASP A 32 -13.04 -16.23 13.97
CA ASP A 32 -13.99 -17.19 13.36
C ASP A 32 -14.07 -17.01 11.84
N LEU A 33 -13.95 -15.76 11.39
CA LEU A 33 -14.01 -15.35 10.00
C LEU A 33 -12.94 -14.27 9.75
N VAL A 34 -12.32 -14.30 8.58
CA VAL A 34 -11.37 -13.28 8.13
C VAL A 34 -11.94 -12.56 6.93
N ILE A 35 -11.97 -11.23 6.98
CA ILE A 35 -12.38 -10.38 5.87
C ILE A 35 -11.13 -9.90 5.14
N ALA A 36 -11.09 -10.11 3.82
CA ALA A 36 -10.10 -9.55 2.93
C ALA A 36 -10.78 -8.59 1.95
N LEU A 37 -10.13 -7.48 1.63
CA LEU A 37 -10.65 -6.43 0.75
C LEU A 37 -10.46 -6.77 -0.72
N GLY A 38 -9.56 -7.70 -1.04
CA GLY A 38 -9.29 -8.11 -2.42
C GLY A 38 -8.68 -9.50 -2.56
N ALA A 39 -8.70 -10.02 -3.78
CA ALA A 39 -8.22 -11.38 -4.09
C ALA A 39 -6.72 -11.59 -3.81
N ALA A 40 -5.90 -10.57 -4.06
CA ALA A 40 -4.47 -10.60 -3.77
C ALA A 40 -4.21 -10.75 -2.27
N GLU A 41 -4.92 -9.97 -1.45
CA GLU A 41 -4.85 -10.06 0.02
C GLU A 41 -5.34 -11.43 0.52
N LYS A 42 -6.49 -11.92 0.04
CA LYS A 42 -6.96 -13.28 0.37
C LYS A 42 -5.90 -14.33 0.04
N THR A 43 -5.24 -14.21 -1.11
CA THR A 43 -4.16 -15.12 -1.52
C THR A 43 -2.97 -15.03 -0.55
N ALA A 44 -2.58 -13.83 -0.15
CA ALA A 44 -1.50 -13.62 0.82
C ALA A 44 -1.85 -14.20 2.19
N ILE A 45 -3.09 -14.04 2.66
CA ILE A 45 -3.58 -14.62 3.92
C ILE A 45 -3.55 -16.16 3.87
N VAL A 46 -4.14 -16.75 2.82
CA VAL A 46 -4.23 -18.20 2.68
C VAL A 46 -2.83 -18.82 2.52
N ARG A 47 -2.01 -18.31 1.60
CA ARG A 47 -0.70 -18.91 1.30
C ARG A 47 0.36 -18.55 2.32
N GLY A 48 0.43 -17.27 2.71
CA GLY A 48 1.43 -16.76 3.65
C GLY A 48 1.19 -17.26 5.06
N PHE A 49 -0.04 -17.11 5.57
CA PHE A 49 -0.38 -17.45 6.95
C PHE A 49 -0.98 -18.86 7.12
N ARG A 50 -1.19 -19.60 6.04
CA ARG A 50 -1.76 -20.96 6.02
C ARG A 50 -3.13 -21.02 6.69
N ILE A 51 -3.99 -20.08 6.33
CA ILE A 51 -5.38 -20.00 6.77
C ILE A 51 -6.27 -20.74 5.77
N ALA A 52 -7.28 -21.46 6.28
CA ALA A 52 -8.21 -22.20 5.44
C ALA A 52 -8.98 -21.23 4.50
N PRO A 53 -9.07 -21.50 3.18
CA PRO A 53 -9.63 -20.54 2.20
C PRO A 53 -11.11 -20.19 2.41
N ASP A 54 -11.87 -21.10 2.98
CA ASP A 54 -13.28 -21.00 3.36
C ASP A 54 -13.51 -20.03 4.53
N LYS A 55 -12.51 -19.88 5.40
CA LYS A 55 -12.47 -18.90 6.49
C LYS A 55 -12.24 -17.46 6.02
N VAL A 56 -11.78 -17.26 4.78
CA VAL A 56 -11.47 -15.93 4.23
C VAL A 56 -12.56 -15.49 3.25
N ARG A 57 -13.33 -14.48 3.63
CA ARG A 57 -14.37 -13.87 2.79
C ARG A 57 -13.87 -12.57 2.17
N LEU A 58 -14.21 -12.38 0.89
CA LEU A 58 -13.93 -11.13 0.20
C LEU A 58 -15.08 -10.16 0.47
N VAL A 59 -14.76 -9.03 1.09
CA VAL A 59 -15.69 -7.91 1.26
C VAL A 59 -14.92 -6.65 0.89
N PRO A 60 -14.91 -6.27 -0.40
CA PRO A 60 -14.21 -5.08 -0.86
C PRO A 60 -14.80 -3.81 -0.23
N ASN A 61 -13.95 -2.81 0.00
CA ASN A 61 -14.44 -1.50 0.42
C ASN A 61 -15.29 -0.86 -0.67
N GLY A 62 -16.44 -0.31 -0.27
CA GLY A 62 -17.26 0.52 -1.14
C GLY A 62 -16.64 1.90 -1.38
N VAL A 63 -17.05 2.53 -2.48
CA VAL A 63 -16.74 3.94 -2.80
C VAL A 63 -18.05 4.72 -2.79
N GLY A 64 -18.05 5.90 -2.15
CA GLY A 64 -19.24 6.74 -2.09
C GLY A 64 -19.69 7.23 -3.47
N ALA A 65 -21.01 7.31 -3.70
CA ALA A 65 -21.58 7.67 -5.01
C ALA A 65 -21.04 9.01 -5.57
N ARG A 66 -20.79 9.99 -4.68
CA ARG A 66 -20.26 11.32 -5.06
C ARG A 66 -18.96 11.29 -5.88
N PHE A 67 -18.19 10.21 -5.83
CA PHE A 67 -16.93 10.09 -6.57
C PHE A 67 -17.14 9.73 -8.04
N PHE A 68 -18.33 9.26 -8.43
CA PHE A 68 -18.65 8.90 -9.81
C PHE A 68 -19.14 10.10 -10.64
N ASP A 69 -19.63 11.15 -9.97
CA ASP A 69 -20.13 12.38 -10.60
C ASP A 69 -19.17 13.58 -10.44
N ALA A 70 -17.89 13.30 -10.18
CA ALA A 70 -16.90 14.35 -9.90
C ALA A 70 -16.52 15.16 -11.15
N ASP A 71 -16.54 16.49 -11.04
CA ASP A 71 -16.06 17.40 -12.09
C ASP A 71 -14.55 17.64 -12.00
N PRO A 72 -13.76 17.35 -13.05
CA PRO A 72 -12.32 17.63 -13.08
C PRO A 72 -11.98 19.11 -13.26
N ALA A 73 -12.90 19.98 -13.66
CA ALA A 73 -12.62 21.37 -14.04
C ALA A 73 -11.98 22.20 -12.90
N PRO A 74 -12.45 22.14 -11.63
CA PRO A 74 -11.83 22.90 -10.55
C PRO A 74 -10.36 22.55 -10.32
N PHE A 75 -10.03 21.25 -10.38
CA PHE A 75 -8.66 20.78 -10.23
C PHE A 75 -7.78 21.27 -11.39
N ARG A 76 -8.26 21.14 -12.62
CA ARG A 76 -7.51 21.58 -13.80
C ARG A 76 -7.24 23.08 -13.79
N ALA A 77 -8.23 23.88 -13.39
CA ALA A 77 -8.09 25.33 -13.27
C ALA A 77 -7.08 25.71 -12.18
N ALA A 78 -7.16 25.08 -11.00
CA ALA A 78 -6.29 25.40 -9.87
C ALA A 78 -4.80 25.08 -10.13
N TYR A 79 -4.50 24.04 -10.90
CA TYR A 79 -3.13 23.57 -11.14
C TYR A 79 -2.62 23.79 -12.57
N GLY A 80 -3.41 24.46 -13.43
CA GLY A 80 -3.01 24.75 -14.81
C GLY A 80 -2.83 23.51 -15.69
N ILE A 81 -3.52 22.41 -15.41
CA ILE A 81 -3.33 21.13 -16.10
C ILE A 81 -4.20 21.05 -17.37
N ALA A 82 -3.55 21.20 -18.51
CA ALA A 82 -4.13 20.95 -19.83
C ALA A 82 -3.85 19.53 -20.32
N GLY A 83 -4.80 18.93 -21.04
CA GLY A 83 -4.61 17.64 -21.69
C GLY A 83 -4.64 16.41 -20.76
N ARG A 84 -3.98 15.34 -21.20
CA ARG A 84 -3.92 14.05 -20.51
C ARG A 84 -2.78 14.04 -19.50
N PHE A 85 -3.02 13.39 -18.37
CA PHE A 85 -2.03 13.14 -17.33
C PHE A 85 -2.38 11.83 -16.63
N ALA A 86 -1.40 11.24 -15.95
CA ALA A 86 -1.63 10.16 -15.00
C ALA A 86 -1.72 10.73 -13.58
N LEU A 87 -2.70 10.27 -12.80
CA LEU A 87 -2.88 10.67 -11.41
C LEU A 87 -2.56 9.51 -10.47
N CYS A 88 -1.69 9.73 -9.49
CA CYS A 88 -1.44 8.80 -8.40
C CYS A 88 -1.75 9.48 -7.06
N VAL A 89 -2.77 8.97 -6.35
CA VAL A 89 -3.17 9.49 -5.04
C VAL A 89 -2.79 8.49 -3.95
N GLY A 90 -2.03 8.95 -2.96
CA GLY A 90 -1.59 8.16 -1.81
C GLY A 90 -0.29 8.68 -1.21
N ALA A 91 0.07 8.17 -0.03
CA ALA A 91 1.32 8.53 0.64
C ALA A 91 2.52 8.34 -0.29
N ILE A 92 3.37 9.37 -0.36
CA ILE A 92 4.60 9.35 -1.16
C ILE A 92 5.59 8.41 -0.48
N SER A 93 5.78 7.23 -1.07
CA SER A 93 6.55 6.16 -0.44
C SER A 93 7.01 5.09 -1.44
N PRO A 94 8.16 4.42 -1.18
CA PRO A 94 8.64 3.29 -1.98
C PRO A 94 7.62 2.16 -2.12
N TYR A 95 6.79 1.94 -1.09
CA TYR A 95 5.74 0.92 -1.08
C TYR A 95 4.73 1.11 -2.22
N LYS A 96 4.50 2.35 -2.65
CA LYS A 96 3.61 2.68 -3.78
C LYS A 96 4.31 2.59 -5.14
N ASN A 97 5.63 2.39 -5.17
CA ASN A 97 6.45 2.29 -6.38
C ASN A 97 6.23 3.46 -7.38
N GLN A 98 6.10 4.68 -6.87
CA GLN A 98 5.89 5.88 -7.67
C GLN A 98 7.08 6.19 -8.59
N LEU A 99 8.33 5.86 -8.21
CA LEU A 99 9.49 5.97 -9.09
C LEU A 99 9.37 5.08 -10.33
N GLY A 100 8.89 3.83 -10.15
CA GLY A 100 8.63 2.94 -11.27
C GLY A 100 7.52 3.48 -12.19
N LEU A 101 6.49 4.07 -11.61
CA LEU A 101 5.44 4.76 -12.36
C LEU A 101 6.00 5.94 -13.17
N ALA A 102 6.79 6.83 -12.55
CA ALA A 102 7.42 7.96 -13.22
C ALA A 102 8.31 7.51 -14.38
N GLN A 103 9.08 6.43 -14.20
CA GLN A 103 9.93 5.86 -15.25
C GLN A 103 9.11 5.33 -16.43
N ALA A 104 8.01 4.61 -16.17
CA ALA A 104 7.15 4.08 -17.23
C ALA A 104 6.45 5.19 -18.03
N LEU A 105 6.01 6.25 -17.35
CA LEU A 105 5.29 7.36 -17.98
C LEU A 105 6.20 8.32 -18.75
N ALA A 106 7.46 8.44 -18.36
CA ALA A 106 8.45 9.21 -19.12
C ALA A 106 8.58 8.72 -20.57
N ALA A 107 8.53 7.41 -20.80
CA ALA A 107 8.54 6.82 -22.15
C ALA A 107 7.31 7.16 -22.99
N LEU A 108 6.20 7.56 -22.34
CA LEU A 108 4.93 7.91 -22.99
C LEU A 108 4.75 9.42 -23.13
N ALA A 109 5.71 10.23 -22.66
CA ALA A 109 5.59 11.68 -22.53
C ALA A 109 4.27 12.11 -21.85
N LEU A 110 3.79 11.30 -20.89
CA LEU A 110 2.57 11.58 -20.16
C LEU A 110 2.92 12.19 -18.79
N PRO A 111 2.48 13.42 -18.49
CA PRO A 111 2.72 14.03 -17.18
C PRO A 111 2.16 13.18 -16.04
N LEU A 112 2.93 13.05 -14.95
CA LEU A 112 2.52 12.37 -13.74
C LEU A 112 2.20 13.39 -12.65
N VAL A 113 1.01 13.31 -12.08
CA VAL A 113 0.60 14.09 -10.91
C VAL A 113 0.56 13.19 -9.69
N LEU A 114 1.26 13.58 -8.63
CA LEU A 114 1.29 12.88 -7.34
C LEU A 114 0.57 13.69 -6.27
N ILE A 115 -0.37 13.07 -5.55
CA ILE A 115 -1.10 13.72 -4.44
C ILE A 115 -1.05 12.83 -3.20
N GLY A 116 -0.46 13.35 -2.12
CA GLY A 116 -0.51 12.71 -0.81
C GLY A 116 0.58 13.17 0.13
N PRO A 117 0.54 12.73 1.40
CA PRO A 117 1.55 13.09 2.38
C PRO A 117 2.89 12.44 2.04
N ALA A 118 3.98 13.19 2.24
CA ALA A 118 5.34 12.67 2.27
C ALA A 118 5.85 12.76 3.71
N GLU A 119 6.01 11.62 4.38
CA GLU A 119 6.56 11.61 5.73
C GLU A 119 8.04 12.03 5.71
N PRO A 120 8.57 12.65 6.78
CA PRO A 120 9.98 13.05 6.83
C PRO A 120 10.96 11.91 6.55
N ALA A 121 10.62 10.69 6.98
CA ALA A 121 11.41 9.49 6.71
C ALA A 121 11.51 9.14 5.20
N GLN A 122 10.61 9.67 4.37
CA GLN A 122 10.54 9.47 2.92
C GLN A 122 11.11 10.66 2.13
N ALA A 123 11.77 11.62 2.78
CA ALA A 123 12.29 12.83 2.11
C ALA A 123 13.21 12.51 0.92
N ALA A 124 14.11 11.53 1.05
CA ALA A 124 14.99 11.12 -0.04
C ALA A 124 14.21 10.52 -1.23
N TYR A 125 13.12 9.79 -0.96
CA TYR A 125 12.27 9.21 -1.99
C TYR A 125 11.47 10.30 -2.72
N LEU A 126 10.94 11.28 -1.98
CA LEU A 126 10.30 12.45 -2.56
C LEU A 126 11.28 13.23 -3.44
N GLN A 127 12.51 13.47 -2.98
CA GLN A 127 13.51 14.18 -3.77
C GLN A 127 13.80 13.43 -5.09
N ALA A 128 13.99 12.11 -5.02
CA ALA A 128 14.24 11.30 -6.21
C ALA A 128 13.07 11.31 -7.23
N LEU A 129 11.85 11.58 -6.77
CA LEU A 129 10.68 11.80 -7.61
C LEU A 129 10.69 13.19 -8.25
N LEU A 130 10.97 14.23 -7.47
CA LEU A 130 11.04 15.62 -7.94
C LEU A 130 12.18 15.84 -8.96
N ASP A 131 13.25 15.05 -8.88
CA ASP A 131 14.34 15.10 -9.86
C ASP A 131 13.95 14.50 -11.22
N ARG A 132 12.73 13.95 -11.38
CA ARG A 132 12.25 13.38 -12.65
C ARG A 132 11.55 14.45 -13.49
N PRO A 133 11.88 14.58 -14.79
CA PRO A 133 11.34 15.63 -15.65
C PRO A 133 9.84 15.52 -15.96
N ALA A 134 9.20 14.40 -15.60
CA ALA A 134 7.79 14.11 -15.89
C ALA A 134 6.89 14.09 -14.64
N VAL A 135 7.44 14.44 -13.46
CA VAL A 135 6.77 14.44 -12.15
C VAL A 135 6.58 15.87 -11.66
#